data_AF-A0A0M3J343-F1
#
_entry.id   AF-A0A0M3J343-F1
#
_cell.length_a   1.000
_cell.length_b   1.000
_cell.length_c   1.000
_cell.angle_alpha   90.00
_cell.angle_beta   90.00
_cell.angle_gamma   90.00
#
_symmetry.space_group_name_H-M   'P 1'
#
loop_
_entity.id
_entity.type
_entity.pdbx_description
1 polymer ?
#
loop_
_entity_poly.entity_id
_entity_poly.type
_entity_poly.pdbx_seq_one_letter_code
_entity_poly.pdbx_strand_id
1 'polypeptide(L)' 'MVHVADRERRVQYKELLKRMQRAEELRVVVEKLEVRKSIADRKKGEFRPKKVSKGEPMRARVFKWTYERKK' A
#
# COMPACT_ATOMS: atom_id res chain seq x y z
N MET A 1 17.62 17.53 -35.92
CA MET A 1 18.07 16.70 -34.78
C MET A 1 17.38 17.07 -33.46
N VAL A 2 17.25 18.36 -33.10
CA VAL A 2 16.63 18.81 -31.83
C VAL A 2 15.20 18.28 -31.59
N HIS A 3 14.33 18.30 -32.61
CA HIS A 3 12.95 17.83 -32.48
C HIS A 3 12.78 16.33 -32.20
N VAL A 4 13.73 15.50 -32.62
CA VAL A 4 13.70 14.05 -32.36
C VAL A 4 14.07 13.77 -30.90
N ALA A 5 15.15 14.40 -30.42
CA ALA A 5 15.59 14.29 -29.04
C ALA A 5 14.51 14.77 -28.04
N ASP A 6 13.79 15.85 -28.35
CA ASP A 6 12.71 16.34 -27.49
C ASP A 6 11.48 15.42 -27.49
N ARG A 7 11.17 14.77 -28.63
CA ARG A 7 10.11 13.77 -28.70
C ARG A 7 10.46 12.55 -27.85
N GLU A 8 11.68 12.05 -27.96
CA GLU A 8 12.17 10.91 -27.17
C GLU A 8 12.15 11.22 -25.67
N ARG A 9 12.63 12.41 -25.28
CA ARG A 9 12.59 12.87 -23.89
C ARG A 9 11.16 12.89 -23.33
N ARG A 10 10.18 13.38 -24.10
CA ARG A 10 8.77 13.37 -23.69
C ARG A 10 8.23 11.95 -23.52
N VAL A 11 8.63 11.01 -24.37
CA VAL A 11 8.24 9.60 -24.24
C VAL A 11 8.81 8.99 -22.96
N GLN A 12 10.09 9.24 -22.69
CA GLN A 12 10.75 8.77 -21.48
C GLN A 12 10.10 9.32 -20.20
N TYR A 13 9.76 10.62 -20.16
CA TYR A 13 9.06 11.19 -19.01
C TYR A 13 7.66 10.63 -18.82
N LYS A 14 6.91 10.42 -19.91
CA LYS A 14 5.59 9.76 -19.83
C LYS A 14 5.71 8.35 -19.27
N GLU A 15 6.72 7.61 -19.70
CA GLU A 15 6.99 6.26 -19.20
C GLU A 15 7.40 6.27 -17.73
N LEU A 16 8.24 7.22 -17.31
CA LEU A 16 8.59 7.41 -15.90
C LEU A 16 7.37 7.66 -15.03
N LEU A 17 6.47 8.56 -15.46
CA LEU A 17 5.24 8.86 -14.72
C LEU A 17 4.37 7.61 -14.53
N LYS A 18 4.20 6.81 -15.60
CA LYS A 18 3.47 5.53 -15.52
C LYS A 18 4.10 4.57 -14.52
N ARG A 19 5.44 4.47 -14.50
CA ARG A 19 6.16 3.61 -13.56
C ARG A 19 5.99 4.07 -12.11
N MET A 20 6.05 5.37 -11.86
CA MET A 20 5.82 5.94 -10.53
C MET A 20 4.39 5.66 -10.05
N GLN A 21 3.39 5.85 -10.91
CA GLN A 21 2.00 5.55 -10.57
C GLN A 21 1.80 4.06 -10.28
N ARG A 22 2.36 3.18 -11.11
CA ARG A 22 2.30 1.73 -10.88
C ARG A 22 3.02 1.31 -9.60
N ALA A 23 4.16 1.92 -9.28
CA ALA A 23 4.88 1.64 -8.04
C ALA A 23 4.02 2.00 -6.82
N GLU A 24 3.30 3.13 -6.86
CA GLU A 24 2.39 3.53 -5.80
C GLU A 24 1.20 2.57 -5.66
N GLU A 25 0.60 2.14 -6.78
CA GLU A 25 -0.47 1.14 -6.77
C GLU A 25 0.00 -0.19 -6.16
N LEU A 26 1.19 -0.67 -6.54
CA LEU A 26 1.78 -1.88 -5.99
C LEU A 26 2.10 -1.76 -4.51
N ARG A 27 2.59 -0.60 -4.05
CA ARG A 27 2.84 -0.31 -2.63
C ARG A 27 1.56 -0.52 -1.81
N VAL A 28 0.44 0.04 -2.27
CA VAL A 28 -0.87 -0.13 -1.61
C VAL A 28 -1.32 -1.59 -1.59
N VAL A 29 -1.08 -2.35 -2.67
CA VAL A 29 -1.42 -3.78 -2.72
C VAL A 29 -0.60 -4.56 -1.68
N VAL A 30 0.70 -4.28 -1.58
CA VAL A 30 1.58 -4.90 -0.57
C VAL A 30 1.09 -4.57 0.83
N GLU A 31 0.82 -3.30 1.15
CA GLU A 31 0.28 -2.90 2.46
C GLU A 31 -1.02 -3.65 2.81
N LYS A 32 -1.93 -3.81 1.83
CA LYS A 32 -3.18 -4.56 2.02
C LYS A 32 -2.93 -6.04 2.30
N LEU A 33 -1.93 -6.64 1.68
CA LEU A 33 -1.56 -8.05 1.91
C LEU A 33 -0.90 -8.22 3.28
N GLU A 34 -0.02 -7.31 3.67
CA GLU A 34 0.64 -7.31 4.98
C GLU A 34 -0.40 -7.21 6.10
N VAL A 35 -1.35 -6.28 6.02
CA VAL A 35 -2.43 -6.18 7.01
C VAL A 35 -3.24 -7.47 7.11
N ARG A 36 -3.55 -8.13 5.98
CA ARG A 36 -4.26 -9.41 5.99
C ARG A 36 -3.44 -10.51 6.65
N LYS A 37 -2.15 -10.58 6.33
CA LYS A 37 -1.20 -11.53 6.89
C LYS A 37 -1.09 -11.34 8.41
N SER A 38 -0.88 -10.12 8.90
CA SER A 38 -0.82 -9.82 10.33
C SER A 38 -2.09 -10.19 11.10
N ILE A 39 -3.27 -10.08 10.47
CA ILE A 39 -4.54 -10.49 11.09
C ILE A 39 -4.68 -12.01 11.13
N ALA A 40 -4.16 -12.71 10.12
CA ALA A 40 -4.20 -14.18 10.00
C ALA A 40 -3.17 -14.85 10.94
N ASP A 41 -1.95 -14.30 11.02
CA ASP A 41 -0.82 -14.85 11.80
C ASP A 41 -0.97 -14.67 13.31
N ARG A 42 -2.06 -14.03 13.79
CA ARG A 42 -2.33 -13.85 15.22
C ARG A 42 -2.41 -15.19 15.94
N LYS A 43 -1.89 -15.29 17.17
CA LYS A 43 -1.99 -16.53 17.94
C LYS A 43 -3.44 -16.79 18.36
N LYS A 44 -3.81 -18.08 18.41
CA LYS A 44 -5.13 -18.52 18.87
C LYS A 44 -5.29 -18.11 20.35
N GLY A 45 -6.20 -17.16 20.62
CA GLY A 45 -6.41 -16.59 21.96
C GLY A 45 -5.98 -15.12 22.11
N GLU A 46 -5.28 -14.54 21.12
CA GLU A 46 -4.99 -13.09 21.13
C GLU A 46 -6.24 -12.26 20.79
N PHE A 47 -6.37 -11.12 21.46
CA PHE A 47 -7.43 -10.15 21.17
C PHE A 47 -7.39 -9.73 19.70
N ARG A 48 -8.54 -9.82 19.04
CA ARG A 48 -8.65 -9.37 17.65
C ARG A 48 -8.56 -7.85 17.60
N PRO A 49 -7.76 -7.28 16.69
CA PRO A 49 -7.68 -5.84 16.59
C PRO A 49 -9.00 -5.27 16.08
N LYS A 50 -9.39 -4.12 16.61
CA LYS A 50 -10.60 -3.42 16.18
C LYS A 50 -10.31 -2.67 14.88
N LYS A 51 -11.20 -2.82 13.90
CA LYS A 51 -11.11 -2.09 12.64
C LYS A 51 -11.45 -0.62 12.88
N VAL A 52 -10.52 0.27 12.55
CA VAL A 52 -10.68 1.72 12.72
C VAL A 52 -11.07 2.39 11.40
N SER A 53 -10.55 1.91 10.27
CA SER A 53 -10.87 2.44 8.94
C SER A 53 -11.23 1.35 7.94
N LYS A 54 -12.18 1.64 7.05
CA LYS A 54 -12.69 0.72 6.03
C LYS A 54 -11.71 0.44 4.88
N GLY A 55 -10.64 1.24 4.77
CA GLY A 55 -9.68 1.21 3.65
C GLY A 55 -10.29 1.81 2.38
N GLU A 56 -9.45 2.37 1.52
CA GLU A 56 -9.83 3.01 0.25
C GLU A 56 -9.11 2.32 -0.91
N PRO A 57 -9.42 2.62 -2.19
CA PRO A 57 -8.71 2.02 -3.33
C PRO A 57 -7.19 2.17 -3.20
N MET A 58 -6.71 3.35 -2.81
CA MET A 58 -5.28 3.67 -2.64
C MET A 58 -4.81 3.67 -1.19
N ARG A 59 -5.57 3.05 -0.25
CA ARG A 59 -5.15 2.95 1.15
C ARG A 59 -5.55 1.62 1.79
N ALA A 60 -4.64 1.01 2.53
CA ALA A 60 -4.96 -0.18 3.30
C ALA A 60 -5.96 0.10 4.45
N ARG A 61 -6.55 -0.97 4.98
CA ARG A 61 -7.43 -0.91 6.16
C ARG A 61 -6.59 -0.71 7.40
N VAL A 62 -7.02 0.18 8.30
CA VAL A 62 -6.33 0.42 9.57
C VAL A 62 -7.03 -0.34 10.68
N PHE A 63 -6.23 -1.05 11.49
CA PHE A 63 -6.66 -1.81 12.64
C PHE A 63 -5.87 -1.36 13.87
N LYS A 64 -6.54 -1.28 15.02
CA LYS A 64 -5.91 -0.96 16.31
C LYS A 64 -5.95 -2.20 17.20
N TRP A 65 -4.77 -2.64 17.63
CA TRP A 65 -4.66 -3.69 18.64
C TRP A 65 -5.05 -3.14 20.00
N THR A 66 -5.93 -3.85 20.69
CA THR A 66 -6.27 -3.59 22.09
C THR A 66 -5.51 -4.62 22.92
N TYR A 67 -4.38 -4.21 23.50
CA TYR A 67 -3.70 -5.00 24.53
C TYR A 67 -4.21 -4.51 25.88
N GLU A 68 -4.87 -5.37 26.65
CA GLU A 68 -5.03 -5.09 28.08
C GLU A 68 -3.67 -5.23 28.74
N ARG A 69 -3.22 -4.17 29.41
CA ARG A 69 -2.01 -4.24 30.23
C ARG A 69 -2.33 -5.20 31.38
N LYS A 70 -1.56 -6.29 31.53
CA LYS A 70 -1.63 -7.10 32.75
C LYS A 70 -1.40 -6.16 33.93
N LYS A 71 -2.38 -6.09 34.82
CA LYS A 71 -2.31 -5.34 36.07
C LYS A 71 -1.63 -6.20 37.12
#